data_AF-A0A016V7V3-F1
#
_entry.id   AF-A0A016V7V3-F1
#
_cell.length_a   1.000
_cell.length_b   1.000
_cell.length_c   1.000
_cell.angle_alpha   90.00
_cell.angle_beta   90.00
_cell.angle_gamma   90.00
#
_symmetry.space_group_name_H-M   'P 1'
#
loop_
_entity.id
_entity.type
_entity.pdbx_description
1 polymer ?
#
loop_
_entity_poly.entity_id
_entity_poly.type
_entity_poly.pdbx_seq_one_letter_code
_entity_poly.pdbx_strand_id
1 'polypeptide(L)'
;MNLFTDIYNNPLLCIVNPQKLKMKFKSLYIDQSTNPNCETTCSGGDVDEEYLATVDGCQTIDGDLTIEGWEKPLPNLDNLQSVTRINGSLFIRNTTGLGNFDYFGALKEITVPKGKNATAIEIVHNRGLTELQLPHLERVSSENTMRIIITDNKELGMKEATALKLYALASGREHTRIQYQDRTTLWDGLLGNKLYLVILIMLLLILIVGILISVLLTVRTVKRRRVETKEGFPKPPWRLGKQSQEILVGWVKNILLKNPLIWRCSDREVIWPYQERDATREFTL
;
A
#
# COMPACT_ATOMS: atom_id res chain seq x y z
N MET A 1 -61.60 -19.30 -22.46
CA MET A 1 -60.64 -20.40 -22.20
C MET A 1 -59.30 -19.73 -21.96
N ASN A 2 -59.07 -19.27 -20.72
CA ASN A 2 -57.84 -18.56 -20.35
C ASN A 2 -56.82 -19.60 -19.91
N LEU A 3 -55.88 -19.96 -20.79
CA LEU A 3 -54.64 -20.61 -20.36
C LEU A 3 -53.81 -19.55 -19.64
N PHE A 4 -54.07 -19.36 -18.35
CA PHE A 4 -53.06 -18.81 -17.45
C PHE A 4 -52.05 -19.93 -17.23
N THR A 5 -50.94 -19.88 -17.97
CA THR A 5 -49.77 -20.72 -17.70
C THR A 5 -49.08 -20.14 -16.48
N ASP A 6 -49.56 -20.53 -15.30
CA ASP A 6 -48.89 -20.23 -14.04
C ASP A 6 -47.61 -21.07 -13.99
N ILE A 7 -46.44 -20.41 -13.99
CA ILE A 7 -45.18 -21.07 -13.66
C ILE A 7 -45.05 -21.01 -12.14
N TYR A 8 -45.51 -22.05 -11.46
CA TYR A 8 -45.38 -22.18 -10.01
C TYR A 8 -44.40 -23.31 -9.67
N ASN A 9 -43.74 -23.20 -8.52
CA ASN A 9 -42.92 -24.25 -7.93
C ASN A 9 -41.73 -24.73 -8.81
N ASN A 10 -41.02 -23.78 -9.42
CA ASN A 10 -39.84 -24.07 -10.24
C ASN A 10 -38.57 -23.57 -9.53
N PRO A 11 -38.02 -24.34 -8.56
CA PRO A 11 -36.93 -23.88 -7.69
C PRO A 11 -35.62 -23.58 -8.43
N LEU A 12 -35.49 -24.05 -9.68
CA LEU A 12 -34.34 -23.80 -10.55
C LEU A 12 -34.52 -22.57 -11.45
N LEU A 13 -35.73 -22.03 -11.56
CA LEU A 13 -35.98 -20.86 -12.40
C LEU A 13 -35.53 -19.60 -11.66
N CYS A 14 -34.49 -18.95 -12.17
CA CYS A 14 -34.08 -17.64 -11.68
C CYS A 14 -34.12 -16.56 -12.76
N ILE A 15 -34.74 -15.44 -12.42
CA ILE A 15 -35.02 -14.33 -13.32
C ILE A 15 -34.26 -13.12 -12.80
N VAL A 16 -33.11 -12.85 -13.44
CA VAL A 16 -32.19 -11.74 -13.10
C VAL A 16 -32.88 -10.36 -13.16
N ASN A 17 -33.87 -10.19 -14.04
CA ASN A 17 -34.64 -8.95 -14.14
C ASN A 17 -36.16 -9.20 -14.09
N PRO A 18 -36.72 -9.42 -12.90
CA PRO A 18 -38.13 -9.76 -12.75
C PRO A 18 -39.04 -8.59 -13.09
N GLN A 19 -38.56 -7.34 -12.95
CA GLN A 19 -39.34 -6.15 -13.31
C GLN A 19 -39.60 -6.06 -14.82
N LYS A 20 -38.58 -6.31 -15.65
CA LYS A 20 -38.74 -6.33 -17.11
C LYS A 20 -39.72 -7.41 -17.55
N LEU A 21 -39.72 -8.57 -16.90
CA LEU A 21 -40.66 -9.64 -17.17
C LEU A 21 -42.09 -9.27 -16.76
N LYS A 22 -42.27 -8.70 -15.56
CA LYS A 22 -43.56 -8.19 -15.06
C LYS A 22 -44.16 -7.08 -15.95
N MET A 23 -43.32 -6.22 -16.54
CA MET A 23 -43.79 -5.20 -17.50
C MET A 23 -44.38 -5.82 -18.76
N LYS A 24 -43.80 -6.94 -19.24
CA LYS A 24 -44.26 -7.65 -20.44
C LYS A 24 -45.46 -8.57 -20.16
N PHE A 25 -45.50 -9.16 -18.97
CA PHE A 25 -46.54 -10.08 -18.53
C PHE A 25 -47.12 -9.62 -17.18
N LYS A 26 -48.12 -8.71 -17.24
CA LYS A 26 -48.68 -8.04 -16.05
C LYS A 26 -49.28 -8.99 -15.01
N SER A 27 -49.73 -10.17 -15.42
CA SER A 27 -50.34 -11.20 -14.54
C SER A 27 -49.34 -12.27 -14.08
N LEU A 28 -48.06 -12.16 -14.42
CA LEU A 28 -47.07 -13.17 -14.07
C LEU A 28 -46.67 -13.05 -12.59
N TYR A 29 -46.98 -14.08 -11.81
CA TYR A 29 -46.45 -14.26 -10.46
C TYR A 29 -45.09 -14.96 -10.55
N ILE A 30 -44.06 -14.33 -9.97
CA ILE A 30 -42.71 -14.88 -9.91
C ILE A 30 -42.37 -15.04 -8.44
N ASP A 31 -42.29 -16.28 -7.99
CA ASP A 31 -41.82 -16.62 -6.65
C ASP A 31 -40.32 -16.93 -6.68
N GLN A 32 -39.52 -16.02 -6.12
CA GLN A 32 -38.06 -16.16 -5.96
C GLN A 32 -37.65 -15.81 -4.53
N SER A 33 -38.55 -15.98 -3.55
CA SER A 33 -38.24 -15.63 -2.16
C SER A 33 -37.08 -16.45 -1.58
N THR A 34 -36.85 -17.65 -2.11
CA THR A 34 -35.79 -18.58 -1.68
C THR A 34 -34.44 -18.32 -2.35
N ASN A 35 -34.39 -17.66 -3.52
CA ASN A 35 -33.16 -17.29 -4.21
C ASN A 35 -33.28 -15.87 -4.82
N PRO A 36 -33.31 -14.82 -3.98
CA PRO A 36 -33.53 -13.44 -4.42
C PRO A 36 -32.38 -12.91 -5.30
N ASN A 37 -31.19 -13.48 -5.16
CA ASN A 37 -29.97 -13.04 -5.86
C ASN A 37 -29.64 -13.84 -7.12
N CYS A 38 -30.41 -14.89 -7.42
CA CYS A 38 -30.06 -15.86 -8.47
C CYS A 38 -28.68 -16.50 -8.30
N GLU A 39 -28.32 -16.84 -7.06
CA GLU A 39 -27.13 -17.63 -6.78
C GLU A 39 -27.34 -19.05 -7.32
N THR A 40 -26.50 -19.47 -8.27
CA THR A 40 -26.50 -20.86 -8.76
C THR A 40 -26.03 -21.77 -7.64
N THR A 41 -26.89 -22.70 -7.23
CA THR A 41 -26.59 -23.70 -6.20
C THR A 41 -26.43 -25.07 -6.84
N CYS A 42 -25.34 -25.77 -6.53
CA CYS A 42 -25.05 -27.11 -7.04
C CYS A 42 -24.84 -28.05 -5.86
N SER A 43 -25.08 -29.33 -6.08
CA SER A 43 -24.83 -30.34 -5.06
C SER A 43 -23.32 -30.50 -4.82
N GLY A 44 -22.96 -30.79 -3.57
CA GLY A 44 -21.64 -31.30 -3.21
C GLY A 44 -21.44 -32.74 -3.71
N GLY A 45 -20.20 -33.19 -3.69
CA GLY A 45 -19.81 -34.52 -4.15
C GLY A 45 -18.30 -34.68 -4.24
N ASP A 46 -17.90 -35.82 -4.80
CA ASP A 46 -16.52 -36.08 -5.18
C ASP A 46 -16.20 -35.28 -6.45
N VAL A 47 -15.06 -34.58 -6.43
CA VAL A 47 -14.61 -33.80 -7.57
C VAL A 47 -13.94 -34.76 -8.54
N ASP A 48 -14.66 -35.12 -9.60
CA ASP A 48 -14.16 -35.82 -10.77
C ASP A 48 -14.41 -34.99 -12.04
N GLU A 49 -14.06 -35.53 -13.21
CA GLU A 49 -14.24 -34.82 -14.48
C GLU A 49 -15.72 -34.55 -14.82
N GLU A 50 -16.62 -35.44 -14.40
CA GLU A 50 -18.06 -35.29 -14.61
C GLU A 50 -18.61 -34.17 -13.70
N TYR A 51 -18.23 -34.19 -12.42
CA TYR A 51 -18.58 -33.14 -11.46
C TYR A 51 -18.11 -31.77 -11.95
N LEU A 52 -16.86 -31.65 -12.38
CA LEU A 52 -16.30 -30.38 -12.87
C LEU A 52 -17.03 -29.85 -14.10
N ALA A 53 -17.59 -30.72 -14.96
CA ALA A 53 -18.41 -30.29 -16.09
C ALA A 53 -19.78 -29.73 -15.66
N THR A 54 -20.28 -30.14 -14.49
CA THR A 54 -21.58 -29.69 -13.96
C THR A 54 -21.51 -28.47 -13.04
N VAL A 55 -20.34 -28.23 -12.42
CA VAL A 55 -20.14 -27.16 -11.42
C VAL A 55 -19.78 -25.81 -12.04
N ASP A 56 -19.67 -25.73 -13.36
CA ASP A 56 -19.37 -24.47 -14.05
C ASP A 56 -20.45 -23.40 -13.78
N GLY A 57 -20.01 -22.20 -13.41
CA GLY A 57 -20.88 -21.10 -13.02
C GLY A 57 -21.59 -21.26 -11.67
N CYS A 58 -21.20 -22.24 -10.86
CA CYS A 58 -21.78 -22.46 -9.54
C CYS A 58 -21.26 -21.48 -8.49
N GLN A 59 -22.15 -20.83 -7.76
CA GLN A 59 -21.78 -19.86 -6.72
C GLN A 59 -21.84 -20.46 -5.32
N THR A 60 -22.74 -21.40 -5.08
CA THR A 60 -22.92 -22.08 -3.80
C THR A 60 -22.92 -23.59 -4.00
N ILE A 61 -22.12 -24.31 -3.22
CA ILE A 61 -22.18 -25.77 -3.13
C ILE A 61 -22.99 -26.17 -1.91
N ASP A 62 -24.03 -26.98 -2.10
CA ASP A 62 -24.84 -27.56 -1.02
C ASP A 62 -24.44 -29.02 -0.79
N GLY A 63 -23.69 -29.26 0.28
CA GLY A 63 -23.03 -30.54 0.55
C GLY A 63 -21.52 -30.41 0.73
N ASP A 64 -20.87 -31.54 1.00
CA ASP A 64 -19.41 -31.60 1.11
C ASP A 64 -18.77 -31.64 -0.28
N LEU A 65 -17.57 -31.08 -0.40
CA LEU A 65 -16.77 -31.11 -1.61
C LEU A 65 -15.49 -31.91 -1.34
N THR A 66 -15.29 -33.00 -2.05
CA THR A 66 -14.20 -33.96 -1.79
C THR A 66 -13.27 -34.08 -2.98
N ILE A 67 -12.02 -33.68 -2.82
CA ILE A 67 -10.92 -33.90 -3.76
C ILE A 67 -10.05 -35.00 -3.16
N GLU A 68 -10.19 -36.24 -3.61
CA GLU A 68 -9.47 -37.38 -3.04
C GLU A 68 -8.82 -38.28 -4.08
N GLY A 69 -7.59 -38.74 -3.79
CA GLY A 69 -6.93 -39.81 -4.55
C GLY A 69 -6.45 -39.40 -5.95
N TRP A 70 -6.35 -38.11 -6.24
CA TRP A 70 -5.89 -37.64 -7.54
C TRP A 70 -4.40 -37.88 -7.75
N GLU A 71 -4.04 -38.48 -8.89
CA GLU A 71 -2.62 -38.64 -9.28
C GLU A 71 -2.04 -37.39 -9.97
N LYS A 72 -2.92 -36.62 -10.62
CA LYS A 72 -2.62 -35.37 -11.32
C LYS A 72 -3.83 -34.43 -11.23
N PRO A 73 -3.64 -33.11 -11.37
CA PRO A 73 -4.76 -32.18 -11.47
C PRO A 73 -5.69 -32.54 -12.63
N LEU A 74 -7.00 -32.50 -12.38
CA LEU A 74 -8.02 -32.72 -13.41
C LEU A 74 -8.13 -31.50 -14.34
N PRO A 75 -8.54 -31.70 -15.61
CA PRO A 75 -8.88 -30.58 -16.48
C PRO A 75 -10.08 -29.80 -15.93
N ASN A 76 -10.20 -28.51 -16.28
CA ASN A 76 -11.32 -27.63 -15.92
C ASN A 76 -11.55 -27.42 -14.42
N LEU A 77 -10.53 -27.63 -13.59
CA LEU A 77 -10.52 -27.25 -12.17
C LEU A 77 -10.90 -25.77 -11.92
N ASP A 78 -10.61 -24.92 -12.89
CA ASP A 78 -10.95 -23.49 -12.86
C ASP A 78 -12.47 -23.22 -12.77
N ASN A 79 -13.31 -24.21 -13.09
CA ASN A 79 -14.76 -24.09 -12.92
C ASN A 79 -15.16 -23.82 -11.45
N LEU A 80 -14.32 -24.24 -10.50
CA LEU A 80 -14.49 -23.97 -9.07
C LEU A 80 -14.18 -22.52 -8.67
N GLN A 81 -13.56 -21.71 -9.53
CA GLN A 81 -13.18 -20.33 -9.20
C GLN A 81 -14.38 -19.43 -8.91
N SER A 82 -15.55 -19.76 -9.45
CA SER A 82 -16.80 -19.01 -9.23
C SER A 82 -17.49 -19.34 -7.90
N VAL A 83 -17.06 -20.41 -7.22
CA VAL A 83 -17.66 -20.86 -5.96
C VAL A 83 -17.32 -19.87 -4.85
N THR A 84 -18.36 -19.29 -4.26
CA THR A 84 -18.25 -18.31 -3.17
C THR A 84 -18.60 -18.89 -1.80
N ARG A 85 -19.42 -19.94 -1.76
CA ARG A 85 -19.89 -20.57 -0.52
C ARG A 85 -19.96 -22.09 -0.65
N ILE A 86 -19.57 -22.79 0.42
CA ILE A 86 -19.79 -24.22 0.59
C ILE A 86 -20.62 -24.43 1.86
N ASN A 87 -21.83 -24.95 1.71
CA ASN A 87 -22.73 -25.37 2.80
C ASN A 87 -22.44 -26.82 3.19
N GLY A 88 -21.21 -27.06 3.63
CA GLY A 88 -20.69 -28.37 3.97
C GLY A 88 -19.22 -28.27 4.33
N SER A 89 -18.50 -29.35 4.08
CA SER A 89 -17.09 -29.49 4.39
C SER A 89 -16.25 -29.51 3.11
N LEU A 90 -15.03 -29.00 3.17
CA LEU A 90 -14.04 -29.11 2.11
C LEU A 90 -12.99 -30.15 2.49
N PHE A 91 -12.91 -31.23 1.73
CA PHE A 91 -11.94 -32.31 1.89
C PHE A 91 -10.97 -32.33 0.71
N ILE A 92 -9.67 -32.26 0.99
CA ILE A 92 -8.60 -32.45 0.00
C ILE A 92 -7.61 -33.48 0.57
N ARG A 93 -7.67 -34.72 0.09
CA ARG A 93 -6.97 -35.84 0.72
C ARG A 93 -6.20 -36.69 -0.29
N ASN A 94 -5.04 -37.20 0.13
CA ASN A 94 -4.34 -38.26 -0.59
C ASN A 94 -4.08 -37.95 -2.08
N THR A 95 -3.85 -36.69 -2.43
CA THR A 95 -3.57 -36.29 -3.82
C THR A 95 -2.08 -36.15 -4.10
N THR A 96 -1.71 -36.18 -5.39
CA THR A 96 -0.35 -35.91 -5.84
C THR A 96 -0.33 -34.86 -6.95
N GLY A 97 0.67 -33.97 -6.88
CA GLY A 97 0.95 -33.02 -7.96
C GLY A 97 -0.01 -31.82 -8.03
N LEU A 98 -0.70 -31.46 -6.94
CA LEU A 98 -1.61 -30.30 -6.93
C LEU A 98 -0.89 -28.96 -7.18
N GLY A 99 0.40 -28.84 -6.86
CA GLY A 99 1.16 -27.62 -7.09
C GLY A 99 0.65 -26.44 -6.27
N ASN A 100 0.52 -25.28 -6.93
CA ASN A 100 -0.16 -24.12 -6.37
C ASN A 100 -1.67 -24.33 -6.53
N PHE A 101 -2.40 -24.36 -5.41
CA PHE A 101 -3.84 -24.56 -5.40
C PHE A 101 -4.55 -23.21 -5.19
N ASP A 102 -5.01 -22.60 -6.29
CA ASP A 102 -5.69 -21.30 -6.34
C ASP A 102 -7.11 -21.34 -6.94
N TYR A 103 -7.64 -22.55 -7.18
CA TYR A 103 -8.94 -22.78 -7.79
C TYR A 103 -10.13 -22.28 -6.95
N PHE A 104 -9.94 -21.95 -5.67
CA PHE A 104 -10.96 -21.34 -4.81
C PHE A 104 -10.76 -19.83 -4.64
N GLY A 105 -10.46 -19.13 -5.73
CA GLY A 105 -10.20 -17.69 -5.73
C GLY A 105 -11.33 -16.87 -5.10
N ALA A 106 -12.60 -17.18 -5.39
CA ALA A 106 -13.76 -16.43 -4.90
C ALA A 106 -14.38 -16.96 -3.59
N LEU A 107 -13.83 -18.03 -3.00
CA LEU A 107 -14.43 -18.69 -1.84
C LEU A 107 -14.38 -17.80 -0.60
N LYS A 108 -15.54 -17.50 -0.03
CA LYS A 108 -15.72 -16.62 1.13
C LYS A 108 -16.15 -17.37 2.38
N GLU A 109 -16.99 -18.39 2.24
CA GLU A 109 -17.66 -19.01 3.38
C GLU A 109 -17.68 -20.53 3.26
N ILE A 110 -17.29 -21.21 4.34
CA ILE A 110 -17.50 -22.66 4.51
C ILE A 110 -18.31 -22.86 5.80
N THR A 111 -19.50 -23.42 5.68
CA THR A 111 -20.44 -23.60 6.79
C THR A 111 -20.97 -25.02 6.83
N VAL A 112 -20.52 -25.79 7.82
CA VAL A 112 -21.03 -27.12 8.08
C VAL A 112 -22.42 -27.02 8.73
N PRO A 113 -23.45 -27.73 8.22
CA PRO A 113 -24.78 -27.73 8.80
C PRO A 113 -24.79 -28.17 10.27
N LYS A 114 -25.66 -27.55 11.08
CA LYS A 114 -25.83 -27.90 12.51
C LYS A 114 -26.24 -29.36 12.69
N GLY A 115 -25.73 -30.00 13.72
CA GLY A 115 -25.93 -31.43 13.98
C GLY A 115 -24.97 -32.35 13.21
N LYS A 116 -24.14 -31.82 12.31
CA LYS A 116 -23.10 -32.58 11.61
C LYS A 116 -21.74 -32.32 12.27
N ASN A 117 -21.20 -33.33 12.94
CA ASN A 117 -19.90 -33.25 13.62
C ASN A 117 -18.73 -33.46 12.64
N ALA A 118 -18.60 -32.58 11.64
CA ALA A 118 -17.56 -32.67 10.61
C ALA A 118 -16.59 -31.48 10.64
N THR A 119 -15.31 -31.72 10.36
CA THR A 119 -14.31 -30.67 10.16
C THR A 119 -14.69 -29.83 8.94
N ALA A 120 -14.65 -28.51 9.02
CA ALA A 120 -15.05 -27.65 7.91
C ALA A 120 -14.03 -27.67 6.77
N ILE A 121 -12.73 -27.65 7.09
CA ILE A 121 -11.65 -27.72 6.10
C ILE A 121 -10.67 -28.79 6.55
N GLU A 122 -10.46 -29.79 5.70
CA GLU A 122 -9.48 -30.84 5.95
C GLU A 122 -8.64 -31.09 4.70
N ILE A 123 -7.34 -30.79 4.82
CA ILE A 123 -6.36 -30.89 3.74
C ILE A 123 -5.21 -31.75 4.23
N VAL A 124 -5.20 -33.02 3.85
CA VAL A 124 -4.33 -34.02 4.49
C VAL A 124 -3.65 -34.92 3.47
N HIS A 125 -2.36 -35.24 3.68
CA HIS A 125 -1.59 -36.18 2.85
C HIS A 125 -1.51 -35.82 1.35
N ASN A 126 -1.43 -34.54 1.00
CA ASN A 126 -1.30 -34.11 -0.40
C ASN A 126 0.18 -33.87 -0.75
N ARG A 127 0.75 -34.73 -1.61
CA ARG A 127 2.15 -34.62 -2.07
C ARG A 127 2.24 -33.65 -3.25
N GLY A 128 3.26 -32.82 -3.30
CA GLY A 128 3.37 -31.81 -4.35
C GLY A 128 2.43 -30.60 -4.19
N LEU A 129 1.63 -30.53 -3.13
CA LEU A 129 0.90 -29.31 -2.77
C LEU A 129 1.90 -28.30 -2.19
N THR A 130 2.18 -27.22 -2.92
CA THR A 130 3.21 -26.24 -2.56
C THR A 130 2.62 -24.96 -1.98
N GLU A 131 1.39 -24.61 -2.33
CA GLU A 131 0.70 -23.42 -1.85
C GLU A 131 -0.82 -23.65 -1.86
N LEU A 132 -1.51 -23.06 -0.88
CA LEU A 132 -2.97 -23.08 -0.76
C LEU A 132 -3.47 -21.65 -0.66
N GLN A 133 -4.23 -21.20 -1.67
CA GLN A 133 -4.73 -19.83 -1.75
C GLN A 133 -6.24 -19.79 -1.48
N LEU A 134 -6.59 -19.14 -0.38
CA LEU A 134 -7.98 -18.85 0.03
C LEU A 134 -8.10 -17.36 0.37
N PRO A 135 -7.87 -16.46 -0.62
CA PRO A 135 -7.64 -15.03 -0.36
C PRO A 135 -8.87 -14.35 0.24
N HIS A 136 -10.07 -14.73 -0.21
CA HIS A 136 -11.34 -14.13 0.18
C HIS A 136 -12.09 -14.88 1.28
N LEU A 137 -11.48 -15.92 1.87
CA LEU A 137 -12.14 -16.67 2.95
C LEU A 137 -12.32 -15.78 4.18
N GLU A 138 -13.57 -15.63 4.61
CA GLU A 138 -14.02 -14.71 5.66
C GLU A 138 -14.77 -15.43 6.78
N ARG A 139 -15.35 -16.60 6.51
CA ARG A 139 -16.09 -17.36 7.52
C ARG A 139 -15.86 -18.87 7.40
N VAL A 140 -15.55 -19.50 8.53
CA VAL A 140 -15.50 -20.96 8.68
C VAL A 140 -16.32 -21.33 9.91
N SER A 141 -17.35 -22.17 9.73
CA SER A 141 -18.25 -22.56 10.82
C SER A 141 -18.43 -24.08 10.86
N SER A 142 -18.18 -24.66 12.02
CA SER A 142 -18.45 -26.07 12.34
C SER A 142 -18.63 -26.24 13.85
N GLU A 143 -19.49 -27.19 14.24
CA GLU A 143 -19.71 -27.64 15.62
C GLU A 143 -18.63 -28.63 16.10
N ASN A 144 -17.79 -29.12 15.19
CA ASN A 144 -16.68 -30.01 15.54
C ASN A 144 -15.62 -29.25 16.37
N THR A 145 -14.96 -29.97 17.27
CA THR A 145 -13.87 -29.44 18.08
C THR A 145 -12.70 -28.98 17.22
N MET A 146 -12.41 -29.70 16.12
CA MET A 146 -11.41 -29.34 15.13
C MET A 146 -12.11 -28.80 13.88
N ARG A 147 -11.96 -27.52 13.59
CA ARG A 147 -12.62 -26.86 12.44
C ARG A 147 -11.75 -26.87 11.19
N ILE A 148 -10.44 -26.72 11.37
CA ILE A 148 -9.47 -26.69 10.26
C ILE A 148 -8.32 -27.65 10.55
N ILE A 149 -8.11 -28.63 9.68
CA ILE A 149 -7.02 -29.60 9.75
C ILE A 149 -6.23 -29.50 8.45
N ILE A 150 -4.96 -29.15 8.54
CA ILE A 150 -4.02 -29.11 7.43
C ILE A 150 -2.75 -29.81 7.90
N THR A 151 -2.59 -31.09 7.61
CA THR A 151 -1.45 -31.89 8.08
C THR A 151 -0.88 -32.77 7.00
N ASP A 152 0.37 -33.20 7.19
CA ASP A 152 0.99 -34.20 6.32
C ASP A 152 1.13 -33.77 4.83
N ASN A 153 1.15 -32.44 4.59
CA ASN A 153 1.44 -31.84 3.29
C ASN A 153 2.88 -31.32 3.28
N LYS A 154 3.85 -32.22 3.02
CA LYS A 154 5.28 -31.95 3.25
C LYS A 154 5.81 -30.68 2.57
N GLU A 155 5.32 -30.36 1.39
CA GLU A 155 5.82 -29.26 0.54
C GLU A 155 5.02 -27.96 0.68
N LEU A 156 3.94 -27.98 1.47
CA LEU A 156 3.02 -26.85 1.61
C LEU A 156 3.74 -25.69 2.30
N GLY A 157 3.97 -24.63 1.54
CA GLY A 157 4.43 -23.35 2.02
C GLY A 157 3.26 -22.44 2.36
N MET A 158 3.34 -21.73 3.47
CA MET A 158 2.37 -20.71 3.84
C MET A 158 3.06 -19.55 4.55
N LYS A 159 2.52 -18.34 4.37
CA LYS A 159 2.94 -17.18 5.16
C LYS A 159 2.27 -17.22 6.53
N GLU A 160 2.98 -16.80 7.58
CA GLU A 160 2.45 -16.71 8.93
C GLU A 160 1.15 -15.89 9.01
N ALA A 161 1.05 -14.78 8.26
CA ALA A 161 -0.18 -13.98 8.21
C ALA A 161 -1.40 -14.78 7.71
N THR A 162 -1.21 -15.66 6.72
CA THR A 162 -2.26 -16.55 6.21
C THR A 162 -2.64 -17.60 7.26
N ALA A 163 -1.66 -18.21 7.93
CA ALA A 163 -1.92 -19.16 9.00
C ALA A 163 -2.68 -18.50 10.17
N LEU A 164 -2.28 -17.30 10.58
CA LEU A 164 -2.97 -16.50 11.59
C LEU A 164 -4.43 -16.20 11.21
N LYS A 165 -4.67 -15.86 9.93
CA LYS A 165 -6.03 -15.68 9.41
C LYS A 165 -6.85 -16.95 9.57
N LEU A 166 -6.31 -18.12 9.20
CA LEU A 166 -7.01 -19.40 9.35
C LEU A 166 -7.29 -19.74 10.81
N TYR A 167 -6.35 -19.50 11.73
CA TYR A 167 -6.59 -19.67 13.17
C TYR A 167 -7.72 -18.78 13.68
N ALA A 168 -7.75 -17.51 13.27
CA ALA A 168 -8.82 -16.59 13.65
C ALA A 168 -10.19 -17.05 13.10
N LEU A 169 -10.24 -17.51 11.85
CA LEU A 169 -11.45 -18.03 11.23
C LEU A 169 -11.99 -19.29 11.93
N ALA A 170 -11.10 -20.13 12.45
CA ALA A 170 -11.46 -21.30 13.23
C ALA A 170 -11.84 -20.99 14.69
N SER A 171 -11.91 -19.71 15.07
CA SER A 171 -12.14 -19.23 16.45
C SER A 171 -11.01 -19.55 17.43
N GLY A 172 -9.78 -19.79 16.97
CA GLY A 172 -8.61 -20.01 17.81
C GLY A 172 -7.70 -21.13 17.31
N ARG A 173 -6.49 -21.22 17.88
CA ARG A 173 -5.49 -22.24 17.49
C ARG A 173 -5.87 -23.63 17.98
N GLU A 174 -6.53 -23.73 19.12
CA GLU A 174 -7.03 -24.95 19.76
C GLU A 174 -8.05 -25.71 18.91
N HIS A 175 -8.70 -25.01 17.98
CA HIS A 175 -9.66 -25.59 17.03
C HIS A 175 -9.02 -25.93 15.68
N THR A 176 -7.69 -25.89 15.60
CA THR A 176 -6.95 -26.11 14.36
C THR A 176 -5.75 -27.01 14.55
N ARG A 177 -5.37 -27.70 13.48
CA ARG A 177 -4.09 -28.40 13.40
C ARG A 177 -3.49 -28.13 12.03
N ILE A 178 -2.61 -27.13 11.95
CA ILE A 178 -2.02 -26.66 10.69
C ILE A 178 -0.50 -26.85 10.74
N GLN A 179 0.02 -27.66 9.83
CA GLN A 179 1.44 -27.91 9.59
C GLN A 179 1.80 -27.36 8.20
N TYR A 180 2.81 -26.50 8.15
CA TYR A 180 3.28 -25.86 6.92
C TYR A 180 4.75 -25.47 7.04
N GLN A 181 5.41 -25.25 5.90
CA GLN A 181 6.71 -24.60 5.82
C GLN A 181 6.52 -23.08 5.79
N ASP A 182 7.10 -22.38 6.76
CA ASP A 182 7.02 -20.92 6.80
C ASP A 182 7.82 -20.31 5.64
N ARG A 183 7.13 -19.54 4.79
CA ARG A 183 7.71 -18.80 3.67
C ARG A 183 7.69 -17.29 3.88
N THR A 184 7.47 -16.82 5.11
CA THR A 184 7.54 -15.39 5.42
C THR A 184 8.91 -14.82 5.10
N THR A 185 8.91 -13.71 4.37
CA THR A 185 10.12 -12.93 4.11
C THR A 185 10.21 -11.76 5.10
N LEU A 186 11.42 -11.24 5.34
CA LEU A 186 11.62 -10.04 6.16
C LEU A 186 10.77 -8.84 5.67
N TRP A 187 10.51 -8.76 4.36
CA TRP A 187 9.70 -7.71 3.77
C TRP A 187 8.21 -7.88 4.02
N ASP A 188 7.70 -9.12 4.17
CA ASP A 188 6.29 -9.36 4.48
C ASP A 188 5.89 -8.75 5.83
N GLY A 189 6.78 -8.81 6.84
CA GLY A 189 6.57 -8.16 8.13
C GLY A 189 6.62 -6.64 8.06
N LEU A 190 7.53 -6.08 7.25
CA LEU A 190 7.66 -4.63 7.04
C LEU A 190 6.46 -4.03 6.28
N LEU A 191 5.98 -4.74 5.24
CA LEU A 191 4.88 -4.32 4.36
C LEU A 191 3.49 -4.63 4.93
N GLY A 192 3.35 -5.65 5.77
CA GLY A 192 2.07 -6.06 6.37
C GLY A 192 1.42 -4.94 7.18
N ASN A 193 2.23 -4.08 7.78
CA ASN A 193 1.75 -2.91 8.51
C ASN A 193 1.90 -1.65 7.67
N LYS A 194 0.80 -1.22 7.05
CA LYS A 194 0.70 0.05 6.29
C LYS A 194 1.28 1.25 7.07
N LEU A 195 1.20 1.24 8.40
CA LEU A 195 1.76 2.28 9.27
C LEU A 195 3.29 2.36 9.22
N TYR A 196 4.02 1.24 9.25
CA TYR A 196 5.49 1.26 9.21
C TYR A 196 6.01 1.76 7.86
N LEU A 197 5.31 1.42 6.77
CA LEU A 197 5.64 1.95 5.45
C LEU A 197 5.44 3.47 5.38
N VAL A 198 4.36 3.99 5.96
CA VAL A 198 4.13 5.45 6.07
C VAL A 198 5.21 6.12 6.93
N ILE A 199 5.58 5.53 8.07
CA ILE A 199 6.66 6.04 8.93
C ILE A 199 7.99 6.09 8.17
N LEU A 200 8.32 5.02 7.43
CA LEU A 200 9.55 4.95 6.63
C LEU A 200 9.58 6.06 5.56
N ILE A 201 8.48 6.26 4.84
CA ILE A 201 8.36 7.34 3.85
C ILE A 201 8.51 8.71 4.50
N MET A 202 7.87 8.92 5.66
CA MET A 202 7.98 10.19 6.41
C MET A 202 9.42 10.46 6.86
N LEU A 203 10.15 9.45 7.34
CA LEU A 203 11.56 9.58 7.71
C LEU A 203 12.44 9.94 6.51
N LEU A 204 12.21 9.29 5.35
CA LEU A 204 12.90 9.61 4.10
C LEU A 204 12.63 11.05 3.64
N LEU A 205 11.38 11.53 3.75
CA LEU A 205 11.03 12.91 3.42
C LEU A 205 11.73 13.92 4.35
N ILE A 206 11.77 13.65 5.66
CA ILE A 206 12.47 14.49 6.63
C ILE A 206 13.97 14.55 6.30
N LEU A 207 14.59 13.42 5.95
CA LEU A 207 15.98 13.37 5.53
C LEU A 207 16.23 14.23 4.28
N ILE A 208 15.38 14.12 3.26
CA ILE A 208 15.48 14.91 2.02
C ILE A 208 15.34 16.40 2.31
N VAL A 209 14.39 16.80 3.14
CA VAL A 209 14.21 18.20 3.55
C VAL A 209 15.43 18.70 4.31
N GLY A 210 15.99 17.90 5.22
CA GLY A 210 17.23 18.22 5.94
C GLY A 210 18.41 18.45 5.00
N ILE A 211 18.57 17.59 3.99
CA ILE A 211 19.59 17.74 2.95
C ILE A 211 19.36 19.03 2.15
N LEU A 212 18.13 19.31 1.70
CA LEU A 212 17.81 20.55 0.97
C LEU A 212 18.12 21.81 1.77
N ILE A 213 17.75 21.84 3.06
CA ILE A 213 18.05 22.96 3.96
C ILE A 213 19.56 23.14 4.10
N SER A 214 20.32 22.06 4.31
CA SER A 214 21.77 22.12 4.42
C SER A 214 22.45 22.66 3.15
N VAL A 215 21.97 22.27 1.97
CA VAL A 215 22.43 22.82 0.68
C VAL A 215 22.10 24.30 0.57
N LEU A 216 20.90 24.72 0.98
CA LEU A 216 20.50 26.13 0.96
C LEU A 216 21.38 26.99 1.89
N LEU A 217 21.71 26.47 3.09
CA LEU A 217 22.61 27.13 4.03
C LEU A 217 24.05 27.21 3.51
N THR A 218 24.56 26.15 2.88
CA THR A 218 25.90 26.18 2.26
C THR A 218 25.97 27.16 1.09
N VAL A 219 24.95 27.21 0.22
CA VAL A 219 24.87 28.19 -0.87
C VAL A 219 24.82 29.63 -0.32
N ARG A 220 24.00 29.89 0.70
CA ARG A 220 23.92 31.22 1.34
C ARG A 220 25.26 31.64 1.94
N THR A 221 25.92 30.76 2.68
CA THR A 221 27.22 31.06 3.28
C THR A 221 28.31 31.28 2.24
N VAL A 222 28.35 30.48 1.16
CA VAL A 222 29.28 30.69 0.04
C VAL A 222 28.99 32.01 -0.67
N LYS A 223 27.72 32.34 -0.94
CA LYS A 223 27.34 33.64 -1.55
C LYS A 223 27.77 34.80 -0.65
N ARG A 224 27.54 34.70 0.66
CA ARG A 224 28.00 35.70 1.63
C ARG A 224 29.52 35.87 1.60
N ARG A 225 30.30 34.78 1.62
CA ARG A 225 31.78 34.81 1.47
C ARG A 225 32.26 35.31 0.10
N ARG A 226 31.42 35.23 -0.94
CA ARG A 226 31.75 35.83 -2.25
C ARG A 226 31.61 37.36 -2.20
N VAL A 227 30.64 37.87 -1.45
CA VAL A 227 30.38 39.31 -1.30
C VAL A 227 31.27 39.92 -0.22
N GLU A 228 31.48 39.22 0.90
CA GLU A 228 32.18 39.69 2.10
C GLU A 228 33.52 38.94 2.30
N THR A 229 34.50 39.62 2.87
CA THR A 229 35.80 39.12 3.28
C THR A 229 35.70 38.40 4.64
N LYS A 230 36.79 37.77 5.09
CA LYS A 230 36.83 37.04 6.39
C LYS A 230 36.47 37.94 7.58
N GLU A 231 36.75 39.23 7.47
CA GLU A 231 36.45 40.28 8.44
C GLU A 231 35.03 40.90 8.28
N GLY A 232 34.21 40.40 7.34
CA GLY A 232 32.83 40.85 7.12
C GLY A 232 32.67 42.06 6.18
N PHE A 233 33.76 42.60 5.63
CA PHE A 233 33.69 43.74 4.71
C PHE A 233 33.42 43.30 3.27
N PRO A 234 32.66 44.06 2.44
CA PRO A 234 32.47 43.76 1.01
C PRO A 234 33.79 43.51 0.24
N LYS A 235 33.81 42.86 -0.93
CA LYS A 235 35.06 42.78 -1.71
C LYS A 235 35.29 44.07 -2.50
N PRO A 236 36.54 44.56 -2.61
CA PRO A 236 36.85 45.75 -3.41
C PRO A 236 36.45 45.56 -4.89
N PRO A 237 36.18 46.65 -5.63
CA PRO A 237 36.41 48.05 -5.26
C PRO A 237 35.32 48.63 -4.35
N TRP A 238 35.76 49.28 -3.27
CA TRP A 238 34.90 49.94 -2.30
C TRP A 238 34.23 51.16 -2.93
N ARG A 239 32.98 51.02 -3.37
CA ARG A 239 32.17 52.15 -3.80
C ARG A 239 31.35 52.62 -2.61
N LEU A 240 31.58 53.85 -2.14
CA LEU A 240 30.70 54.46 -1.15
C LEU A 240 29.27 54.49 -1.70
N GLY A 241 28.29 54.15 -0.87
CA GLY A 241 26.89 54.35 -1.21
C GLY A 241 26.58 55.82 -1.46
N LYS A 242 25.59 56.13 -2.30
CA LYS A 242 25.25 57.51 -2.70
C LYS A 242 25.07 58.44 -1.50
N GLN A 243 24.38 57.98 -0.45
CA GLN A 243 24.15 58.75 0.76
C GLN A 243 25.45 59.07 1.52
N SER A 244 26.36 58.10 1.59
CA SER A 244 27.68 58.31 2.21
C SER A 244 28.54 59.27 1.39
N GLN A 245 28.44 59.23 0.05
CA GLN A 245 29.10 60.21 -0.82
C GLN A 245 28.57 61.62 -0.58
N GLU A 246 27.25 61.79 -0.46
CA GLU A 246 26.62 63.08 -0.17
C GLU A 246 27.05 63.66 1.18
N ILE A 247 27.09 62.82 2.22
CA ILE A 247 27.57 63.23 3.54
C ILE A 247 29.04 63.67 3.47
N LEU A 248 29.90 62.89 2.80
CA LEU A 248 31.32 63.19 2.68
C LEU A 248 31.55 64.49 1.89
N VAL A 249 30.84 64.68 0.78
CA VAL A 249 30.85 65.93 0.02
C VAL A 249 30.34 67.10 0.87
N GLY A 250 29.31 66.87 1.70
CA GLY A 250 28.80 67.84 2.66
C GLY A 250 29.85 68.26 3.69
N TRP A 251 30.57 67.30 4.27
CA TRP A 251 31.67 67.55 5.21
C TRP A 251 32.79 68.34 4.54
N VAL A 252 33.25 67.93 3.36
CA VAL A 252 34.29 68.64 2.60
C VAL A 252 33.86 70.07 2.30
N LYS A 253 32.62 70.29 1.85
CA LYS A 253 32.10 71.65 1.62
C LYS A 253 32.06 72.49 2.89
N ASN A 254 31.65 71.91 4.02
CA ASN A 254 31.57 72.63 5.29
C ASN A 254 32.97 73.00 5.82
N ILE A 255 33.94 72.10 5.68
CA ILE A 255 35.35 72.35 6.00
C ILE A 255 35.91 73.48 5.14
N LEU A 256 35.68 73.44 3.82
CA LEU A 256 36.14 74.49 2.90
C LEU A 256 35.49 75.85 3.17
N LEU A 257 34.21 75.88 3.53
CA LEU A 257 33.47 77.12 3.81
C LEU A 257 33.83 77.76 5.15
N LYS A 258 34.10 76.97 6.18
CA LYS A 258 34.35 77.48 7.54
C LYS A 258 35.82 77.70 7.86
N ASN A 259 36.75 77.26 7.00
CA ASN A 259 38.18 77.46 7.20
C ASN A 259 38.95 77.51 5.88
N PRO A 260 39.06 78.69 5.22
CA PRO A 260 39.91 78.84 4.04
C PRO A 260 41.42 78.76 4.36
N LEU A 261 41.80 78.69 5.65
CA LEU A 261 43.19 78.74 6.11
C LEU A 261 43.79 77.36 6.51
N ILE A 262 43.01 76.27 6.53
CA ILE A 262 43.55 74.94 6.88
C ILE A 262 44.59 74.43 5.87
N TRP A 263 44.61 74.97 4.65
CA TRP A 263 45.65 74.63 3.65
C TRP A 263 46.90 75.53 3.71
N ARG A 264 47.04 76.43 4.70
CA ARG A 264 48.30 77.16 4.92
C ARG A 264 49.09 76.70 6.13
N CYS A 265 48.49 76.02 7.10
CA CYS A 265 49.20 75.55 8.28
C CYS A 265 48.60 74.21 8.71
N SER A 266 49.27 73.11 8.36
CA SER A 266 49.54 71.97 9.26
C SER A 266 50.07 70.70 8.55
N ASP A 267 49.93 70.57 7.22
CA ASP A 267 50.45 69.38 6.49
C ASP A 267 51.56 69.69 5.48
N ARG A 268 52.17 70.88 5.53
CA ARG A 268 53.18 71.29 4.53
C ARG A 268 54.39 70.34 4.51
N GLU A 269 54.80 69.84 5.68
CA GLU A 269 55.95 68.92 5.80
C GLU A 269 55.70 67.53 5.22
N VAL A 270 54.43 67.11 5.10
CA VAL A 270 54.08 65.78 4.57
C VAL A 270 53.81 65.82 3.07
N ILE A 271 53.40 66.98 2.52
CA ILE A 271 52.97 67.13 1.12
C ILE A 271 54.03 67.79 0.23
N TRP A 272 54.89 68.68 0.75
CA TRP A 272 55.99 69.31 -0.01
C TRP A 272 57.32 69.24 0.75
N PRO A 273 58.36 68.57 0.23
CA PRO A 273 59.66 68.53 0.90
C PRO A 273 60.30 69.92 0.88
N TYR A 274 60.74 70.38 2.05
CA TYR A 274 61.38 71.68 2.27
C TYR A 274 62.70 71.76 1.49
N GLN A 275 62.92 72.82 0.70
CA GLN A 275 64.24 73.20 0.20
C GLN A 275 64.70 74.45 0.94
N GLU A 276 65.94 74.45 1.43
CA GLU A 276 66.54 75.51 2.28
C GLU A 276 66.43 76.95 1.75
N ARG A 277 66.11 77.13 0.47
CA ARG A 277 66.00 78.44 -0.19
C ARG A 277 64.70 79.19 0.10
N ASP A 278 63.71 78.53 0.71
CA ASP A 278 62.42 79.16 1.04
C ASP A 278 62.51 80.10 2.26
N ALA A 279 63.57 80.00 3.07
CA ALA A 279 63.73 80.77 4.31
C ALA A 279 64.25 82.20 4.14
N THR A 280 64.75 82.58 2.96
CA THR A 280 65.49 83.84 2.75
C THR A 280 64.72 84.92 1.97
N ARG A 281 63.40 84.79 1.81
CA ARG A 281 62.61 85.85 1.18
C ARG A 281 62.24 86.92 2.21
N GLU A 282 63.08 87.94 2.34
CA GLU A 282 62.72 89.18 3.02
C GLU A 282 61.59 89.87 2.24
N PHE A 283 60.47 90.10 2.92
CA PHE A 283 59.40 90.97 2.43
C PHE A 283 59.72 92.40 2.90
N THR A 284 60.13 93.24 1.97
CA THR A 284 60.12 94.70 2.16
C THR A 284 58.68 95.19 2.04
N LEU A 285 58.26 96.06 2.97
CA LEU A 285 56.97 96.74 3.01
C LEU A 285 56.76 97.64 1.79
#